data_AF-A0A1B2E6S8-F1
#
_entry.id   AF-A0A1B2E6S8-F1
#
_cell.length_a   1.000
_cell.length_b   1.000
_cell.length_c   1.000
_cell.angle_alpha   90.00
_cell.angle_beta   90.00
_cell.angle_gamma   90.00
#
_symmetry.space_group_name_H-M   'P 1'
#
loop_
_entity.id
_entity.type
_entity.pdbx_description
1 polymer ?
#
loop_
_entity_poly.entity_id
_entity_poly.type
_entity_poly.pdbx_seq_one_letter_code
_entity_poly.pdbx_strand_id
1 'polypeptide(L)'
;MREKEQLLGQYGEWIDRVKELAERDETLWSTPVAEGKWTVREVVCHIFRWDEYFFTEAIEKIARGEDPTSEHLDYDEFNENARHYAKACTTEALVRQTIAARERLIEAIRAMPENVYEGEYTDKDGHPFKVAQFMKDFIWHDNHHLRQLELVALM
;
A
#
# COMPACT_ATOMS: atom_id res chain seq x y z
N MET A 1 -8.73 18.17 8.54
CA MET A 1 -7.65 18.94 7.84
C MET A 1 -6.23 18.69 8.34
N ARG A 2 -5.77 19.14 9.53
CA ARG A 2 -4.35 18.97 9.95
C ARG A 2 -3.92 17.51 10.11
N GLU A 3 -4.75 16.68 10.72
CA GLU A 3 -4.46 15.25 10.91
C GLU A 3 -4.44 14.51 9.57
N LYS A 4 -5.42 14.78 8.68
CA LYS A 4 -5.48 14.20 7.33
C LYS A 4 -4.19 14.43 6.53
N GLU A 5 -3.71 15.68 6.46
CA GLU A 5 -2.46 15.99 5.75
C GLU A 5 -1.23 15.33 6.40
N GLN A 6 -1.20 15.24 7.74
CA GLN A 6 -0.14 14.53 8.44
C GLN A 6 -0.13 13.03 8.11
N LEU A 7 -1.30 12.38 8.11
CA LEU A 7 -1.43 10.97 7.76
C LEU A 7 -1.08 10.74 6.29
N LEU A 8 -1.47 11.62 5.37
CA LEU A 8 -1.06 11.54 3.96
C LEU A 8 0.47 11.67 3.79
N GLY A 9 1.11 12.53 4.56
CA GLY A 9 2.57 12.63 4.61
C GLY A 9 3.21 11.31 5.08
N GLN A 10 2.74 10.75 6.18
CA GLN A 10 3.23 9.47 6.71
C GLN A 10 3.01 8.30 5.73
N TYR A 11 1.84 8.26 5.08
CA TYR A 11 1.55 7.25 4.07
C TYR A 11 2.42 7.40 2.81
N GLY A 12 2.90 8.61 2.55
CA GLY A 12 3.87 8.92 1.49
C GLY A 12 5.29 8.43 1.77
N GLU A 13 5.68 8.18 3.02
CA GLU A 13 7.02 7.69 3.38
C GLU A 13 7.37 6.35 2.69
N TRP A 14 6.35 5.56 2.35
CA TRP A 14 6.52 4.35 1.54
C TRP A 14 7.13 4.64 0.16
N ILE A 15 6.70 5.71 -0.50
CA ILE A 15 7.25 6.13 -1.81
C ILE A 15 8.73 6.45 -1.68
N ASP A 16 9.11 7.20 -0.65
CA ASP A 16 10.50 7.59 -0.44
C ASP A 16 11.38 6.37 -0.21
N ARG A 17 10.94 5.41 0.61
CA ARG A 17 11.68 4.16 0.81
C ARG A 17 11.81 3.35 -0.49
N VAL A 18 10.77 3.26 -1.31
CA VAL A 18 10.84 2.54 -2.59
C VAL A 18 11.83 3.22 -3.55
N LYS A 19 11.88 4.56 -3.57
CA LYS A 19 12.87 5.32 -4.34
C LYS A 19 14.30 5.07 -3.85
N GLU A 20 14.53 5.11 -2.53
CA GLU A 20 15.83 4.80 -1.93
C GLU A 20 16.31 3.38 -2.32
N LEU A 21 15.43 2.37 -2.25
CA LEU A 21 15.75 1.00 -2.63
C LEU A 21 16.03 0.85 -4.13
N ALA A 22 15.40 1.67 -4.97
CA ALA A 22 15.63 1.66 -6.42
C ALA A 22 17.02 2.18 -6.81
N GLU A 23 17.68 2.96 -5.95
CA GLU A 23 19.06 3.42 -6.13
C GLU A 23 20.11 2.37 -5.71
N ARG A 24 19.67 1.28 -5.06
CA ARG A 24 20.53 0.18 -4.62
C ARG A 24 20.70 -0.87 -5.71
N ASP A 25 21.69 -1.74 -5.52
CA ASP A 25 21.95 -2.84 -6.46
C ASP A 25 20.77 -3.81 -6.55
N GLU A 26 20.53 -4.34 -7.74
CA GLU A 26 19.44 -5.29 -8.03
C GLU A 26 19.48 -6.53 -7.13
N THR A 27 20.66 -6.95 -6.65
CA THR A 27 20.78 -8.09 -5.73
C THR A 27 20.06 -7.85 -4.41
N LEU A 28 19.96 -6.60 -3.93
CA LEU A 28 19.21 -6.25 -2.72
C LEU A 28 17.74 -6.66 -2.83
N TRP A 29 17.15 -6.51 -4.02
CA TRP A 29 15.75 -6.84 -4.27
C TRP A 29 15.46 -8.34 -4.13
N SER A 30 16.49 -9.17 -4.28
CA SER A 30 16.42 -10.63 -4.09
C SER A 30 16.77 -11.07 -2.66
N THR A 31 17.19 -10.14 -1.80
CA THR A 31 17.58 -10.45 -0.41
C THR A 31 16.34 -10.64 0.47
N PRO A 32 16.25 -11.75 1.23
CA PRO A 32 15.22 -11.93 2.26
C PRO A 32 15.29 -10.86 3.36
N VAL A 33 14.14 -10.38 3.83
CA VAL A 33 14.09 -9.40 4.92
C VAL A 33 14.49 -9.96 6.29
N ALA A 34 14.45 -11.28 6.42
CA ALA A 34 15.05 -12.07 7.48
C ALA A 34 15.14 -13.53 7.00
N GLU A 35 15.79 -14.39 7.78
CA GLU A 35 15.89 -15.82 7.48
C GLU A 35 14.49 -16.45 7.31
N GLY A 36 14.27 -17.10 6.17
CA GLY A 36 13.00 -17.74 5.82
C GLY A 36 11.82 -16.78 5.58
N LYS A 37 12.07 -15.46 5.48
CA LYS A 37 11.06 -14.44 5.16
C LYS A 37 11.12 -14.02 3.69
N TRP A 38 10.13 -13.24 3.29
CA TRP A 38 10.00 -12.70 1.94
C TRP A 38 11.19 -11.83 1.55
N THR A 39 11.46 -11.71 0.26
CA THR A 39 12.46 -10.79 -0.26
C THR A 39 11.96 -9.34 -0.26
N VAL A 40 12.87 -8.38 -0.38
CA VAL A 40 12.53 -6.95 -0.58
C VAL A 40 11.52 -6.79 -1.72
N ARG A 41 11.76 -7.45 -2.86
CA ARG A 41 10.85 -7.46 -4.01
C ARG A 41 9.45 -7.97 -3.67
N GLU A 42 9.37 -9.06 -2.93
CA GLU A 42 8.09 -9.66 -2.53
C GLU A 42 7.31 -8.74 -1.57
N VAL A 43 8.01 -8.09 -0.61
CA VAL A 43 7.39 -7.11 0.30
C VAL A 43 6.90 -5.87 -0.45
N VAL A 44 7.70 -5.32 -1.37
CA VAL A 44 7.28 -4.17 -2.17
C VAL A 44 6.06 -4.49 -3.03
N CYS A 45 6.05 -5.67 -3.65
CA CYS A 45 4.92 -6.12 -4.45
C CYS A 45 3.67 -6.39 -3.60
N HIS A 46 3.81 -6.91 -2.38
CA HIS A 46 2.70 -7.09 -1.45
C HIS A 46 1.97 -5.77 -1.20
N ILE A 47 2.70 -4.71 -0.85
CA ILE A 47 2.11 -3.39 -0.60
C ILE A 47 1.48 -2.81 -1.87
N PHE A 48 2.18 -2.88 -3.00
CA PHE A 48 1.62 -2.44 -4.29
C PHE A 48 0.26 -3.08 -4.60
N ARG A 49 0.13 -4.40 -4.39
CA ARG A 49 -1.13 -5.10 -4.72
C ARG A 49 -2.26 -4.73 -3.78
N TRP A 50 -1.98 -4.48 -2.50
CA TRP A 50 -2.98 -3.94 -1.57
C TRP A 50 -3.36 -2.51 -1.91
N ASP A 51 -2.41 -1.66 -2.30
CA ASP A 51 -2.68 -0.29 -2.75
C ASP A 51 -3.63 -0.28 -3.96
N GLU A 52 -3.37 -1.12 -4.98
CA GLU A 52 -4.26 -1.26 -6.15
C GLU A 52 -5.66 -1.74 -5.75
N TYR A 53 -5.75 -2.77 -4.91
CA TYR A 53 -7.03 -3.31 -4.45
C TYR A 53 -7.87 -2.25 -3.75
N PHE A 54 -7.34 -1.59 -2.74
CA PHE A 54 -8.10 -0.57 -1.99
C PHE A 54 -8.36 0.68 -2.80
N PHE A 55 -7.49 1.02 -3.76
CA PHE A 55 -7.79 2.09 -4.70
C PHE A 55 -9.06 1.78 -5.49
N THR A 56 -9.11 0.62 -6.17
CA THR A 56 -10.23 0.25 -7.05
C THR A 56 -11.50 -0.08 -6.29
N GLU A 57 -11.38 -0.85 -5.21
CA GLU A 57 -12.54 -1.42 -4.51
C GLU A 57 -13.07 -0.51 -3.41
N ALA A 58 -12.34 0.55 -3.00
CA ALA A 58 -12.83 1.45 -1.94
C ALA A 58 -12.64 2.93 -2.28
N ILE A 59 -11.39 3.40 -2.37
CA ILE A 59 -11.09 4.83 -2.37
C ILE A 59 -11.63 5.55 -3.61
N GLU A 60 -11.49 4.96 -4.81
CA GLU A 60 -12.02 5.54 -6.04
C GLU A 60 -13.56 5.63 -6.02
N LYS A 61 -14.23 4.61 -5.47
CA LYS A 61 -15.69 4.53 -5.37
C LYS A 61 -16.24 5.57 -4.43
N ILE A 62 -15.66 5.64 -3.23
CA ILE A 62 -16.01 6.64 -2.22
C ILE A 62 -15.82 8.06 -2.78
N ALA A 63 -14.72 8.30 -3.51
CA ALA A 63 -14.46 9.60 -4.14
C ALA A 63 -15.51 9.98 -5.20
N ARG A 64 -16.19 8.99 -5.81
CA ARG A 64 -17.30 9.18 -6.76
C ARG A 64 -18.68 9.23 -6.10
N GLY A 65 -18.76 9.05 -4.78
CA GLY A 65 -20.02 8.97 -4.05
C GLY A 65 -20.72 7.60 -4.18
N GLU A 66 -19.97 6.56 -4.54
CA GLU A 66 -20.42 5.17 -4.55
C GLU A 66 -20.01 4.46 -3.25
N ASP A 67 -20.74 3.41 -2.88
CA ASP A 67 -20.32 2.52 -1.79
C ASP A 67 -19.07 1.71 -2.20
N PRO A 68 -18.12 1.49 -1.27
CA PRO A 68 -16.98 0.62 -1.53
C PRO A 68 -17.45 -0.83 -1.74
N THR A 69 -16.76 -1.53 -2.63
CA THR A 69 -16.98 -2.96 -2.94
C THR A 69 -15.88 -3.86 -2.40
N SER A 70 -14.96 -3.31 -1.59
CA SER A 70 -13.98 -4.10 -0.86
C SER A 70 -14.68 -5.17 -0.03
N GLU A 71 -14.12 -6.37 -0.05
CA GLU A 71 -14.57 -7.54 0.70
C GLU A 71 -13.39 -8.24 1.38
N HIS A 72 -13.71 -9.18 2.26
CA HIS A 72 -12.77 -10.14 2.78
C HIS A 72 -12.25 -11.03 1.64
N LEU A 73 -10.93 -11.06 1.50
CA LEU A 73 -10.23 -11.96 0.59
C LEU A 73 -9.57 -13.08 1.40
N ASP A 74 -9.28 -14.20 0.75
CA ASP A 74 -8.26 -15.12 1.25
C ASP A 74 -6.90 -14.40 1.16
N TYR A 75 -6.40 -13.92 2.31
CA TYR A 75 -5.17 -13.14 2.37
C TYR A 75 -3.94 -13.97 1.99
N ASP A 76 -3.93 -15.27 2.28
CA ASP A 76 -2.81 -16.13 1.93
C ASP A 76 -2.75 -16.32 0.41
N GLU A 77 -3.90 -16.56 -0.22
CA GLU A 77 -3.98 -16.66 -1.68
C GLU A 77 -3.64 -15.32 -2.35
N PHE A 78 -4.18 -14.20 -1.84
CA PHE A 78 -3.90 -12.87 -2.37
C PHE A 78 -2.41 -12.52 -2.30
N ASN A 79 -1.78 -12.77 -1.15
CA ASN A 79 -0.36 -12.46 -0.93
C ASN A 79 0.56 -13.40 -1.72
N GLU A 80 0.22 -14.69 -1.88
CA GLU A 80 1.01 -15.60 -2.73
C GLU A 80 0.90 -15.21 -4.20
N ASN A 81 -0.28 -14.76 -4.66
CA ASN A 81 -0.44 -14.19 -6.01
C ASN A 81 0.42 -12.92 -6.20
N ALA A 82 0.51 -12.05 -5.20
CA ALA A 82 1.41 -10.90 -5.22
C ALA A 82 2.87 -11.35 -5.36
N ARG A 83 3.30 -12.38 -4.62
CA ARG A 83 4.65 -12.95 -4.74
C ARG A 83 4.94 -13.55 -6.10
N HIS A 84 3.98 -14.26 -6.69
CA HIS A 84 4.12 -14.79 -8.05
C HIS A 84 4.27 -13.66 -9.07
N TYR A 85 3.47 -12.60 -8.95
CA TYR A 85 3.58 -11.41 -9.79
C TYR A 85 4.96 -10.74 -9.64
N ALA A 86 5.46 -10.61 -8.40
CA ALA A 86 6.75 -9.99 -8.11
C ALA A 86 7.92 -10.65 -8.87
N LYS A 87 7.86 -11.97 -9.08
CA LYS A 87 8.86 -12.76 -9.82
C LYS A 87 8.80 -12.55 -11.34
N ALA A 88 7.64 -12.16 -11.86
CA ALA A 88 7.42 -11.92 -13.29
C ALA A 88 7.78 -10.48 -13.71
N CYS A 89 7.86 -9.55 -12.76
CA CYS A 89 8.16 -8.15 -13.02
C CYS A 89 9.66 -7.82 -12.93
N THR A 90 10.11 -6.84 -13.73
CA THR A 90 11.41 -6.20 -13.48
C THR A 90 11.31 -5.29 -12.25
N THR A 91 12.44 -5.03 -11.58
CA THR A 91 12.48 -4.07 -10.46
C THR A 91 12.01 -2.70 -10.89
N GLU A 92 12.50 -2.21 -12.02
CA GLU A 92 12.11 -0.91 -12.58
C GLU A 92 10.59 -0.81 -12.78
N ALA A 93 9.96 -1.85 -13.33
CA ALA A 93 8.52 -1.87 -13.53
C ALA A 93 7.78 -1.90 -12.18
N LEU A 94 8.25 -2.71 -11.22
CA LEU A 94 7.65 -2.82 -9.90
C LEU A 94 7.74 -1.51 -9.12
N VAL A 95 8.90 -0.84 -9.12
CA VAL A 95 9.12 0.47 -8.51
C VAL A 95 8.14 1.49 -9.08
N ARG A 96 8.08 1.60 -10.42
CA ARG A 96 7.18 2.55 -11.09
C ARG A 96 5.72 2.30 -10.75
N GLN A 97 5.28 1.05 -10.78
CA GLN A 97 3.90 0.67 -10.47
C GLN A 97 3.55 0.95 -9.00
N THR A 98 4.44 0.60 -8.08
CA THR A 98 4.25 0.82 -6.64
C THR A 98 4.09 2.30 -6.33
N ILE A 99 4.98 3.14 -6.87
CA ILE A 99 4.92 4.59 -6.67
C ILE A 99 3.62 5.14 -7.26
N ALA A 100 3.28 4.77 -8.50
CA ALA A 100 2.07 5.26 -9.15
C ALA A 100 0.79 4.88 -8.40
N ALA A 101 0.70 3.64 -7.88
CA ALA A 101 -0.44 3.19 -7.09
C ALA A 101 -0.59 4.00 -5.78
N ARG A 102 0.52 4.19 -5.05
CA ARG A 102 0.52 4.95 -3.80
C ARG A 102 0.20 6.42 -4.02
N GLU A 103 0.76 7.04 -5.05
CA GLU A 103 0.45 8.43 -5.43
C GLU A 103 -1.04 8.57 -5.77
N ARG A 104 -1.62 7.62 -6.51
CA ARG A 104 -3.04 7.65 -6.88
C ARG A 104 -3.96 7.57 -5.66
N LEU A 105 -3.63 6.73 -4.67
CA LEU A 105 -4.34 6.69 -3.38
C LEU A 105 -4.23 8.01 -2.62
N ILE A 106 -3.01 8.53 -2.47
CA ILE A 106 -2.75 9.78 -1.74
C ILE A 106 -3.52 10.94 -2.37
N GLU A 107 -3.47 11.09 -3.70
CA GLU A 107 -4.18 12.18 -4.37
C GLU A 107 -5.70 12.03 -4.28
N ALA A 108 -6.23 10.81 -4.44
CA ALA A 108 -7.67 10.58 -4.31
C ALA A 108 -8.15 10.91 -2.90
N ILE A 109 -7.44 10.45 -1.86
CA ILE A 109 -7.80 10.74 -0.46
C ILE A 109 -7.62 12.22 -0.18
N ARG A 110 -6.53 12.87 -0.62
CA ARG A 110 -6.30 14.31 -0.44
C ARG A 110 -7.45 15.14 -1.00
N ALA A 111 -7.91 14.82 -2.21
CA ALA A 111 -8.99 15.52 -2.89
C ALA A 111 -10.38 15.34 -2.25
N MET A 112 -10.59 14.32 -1.40
CA MET A 112 -11.87 14.13 -0.72
C MET A 112 -12.23 15.32 0.19
N PRO A 113 -13.46 15.86 0.08
CA PRO A 113 -14.01 16.76 1.08
C PRO A 113 -13.95 16.14 2.49
N GLU A 114 -13.84 16.97 3.53
CA GLU A 114 -13.68 16.46 4.90
C GLU A 114 -14.84 15.54 5.32
N ASN A 115 -16.08 15.86 4.93
CA ASN A 115 -17.25 15.03 5.24
C ASN A 115 -17.25 13.65 4.53
N VAL A 116 -16.53 13.52 3.42
CA VAL A 116 -16.32 12.24 2.71
C VAL A 116 -15.21 11.46 3.40
N TYR A 117 -14.11 12.13 3.74
CA TYR A 117 -12.99 11.51 4.44
C TYR A 117 -13.36 10.99 5.85
N GLU A 118 -14.15 11.76 6.60
CA GLU A 118 -14.67 11.39 7.93
C GLU A 118 -15.92 10.50 7.86
N GLY A 119 -16.41 10.19 6.65
CA GLY A 119 -17.59 9.39 6.42
C GLY A 119 -17.45 7.94 6.88
N GLU A 120 -18.60 7.33 7.16
CA GLU A 120 -18.74 5.89 7.39
C GLU A 120 -19.53 5.29 6.23
N TYR A 121 -18.96 4.25 5.63
CA TYR A 121 -19.48 3.52 4.48
C TYR A 121 -19.71 2.07 4.86
N THR A 122 -20.37 1.32 3.99
CA THR A 122 -20.54 -0.13 4.17
C THR A 122 -19.83 -0.84 3.01
N ASP A 123 -18.95 -1.77 3.35
CA ASP A 123 -18.24 -2.60 2.38
C ASP A 123 -19.15 -3.69 1.81
N LYS A 124 -18.64 -4.51 0.89
CA LYS A 124 -19.44 -5.54 0.22
C LYS A 124 -19.92 -6.65 1.17
N ASP A 125 -19.23 -6.87 2.28
CA ASP A 125 -19.59 -7.85 3.30
C ASP A 125 -20.55 -7.30 4.36
N GLY A 126 -20.90 -6.02 4.28
CA GLY A 126 -21.78 -5.36 5.24
C GLY A 126 -21.05 -4.79 6.46
N HIS A 127 -19.72 -4.70 6.44
CA HIS A 127 -18.94 -4.13 7.52
C HIS A 127 -18.70 -2.62 7.33
N PRO A 128 -18.55 -1.86 8.44
CA PRO A 128 -18.27 -0.44 8.35
C PRO A 128 -16.87 -0.18 7.79
N PHE A 129 -16.77 0.68 6.79
CA PHE A 129 -15.52 1.18 6.22
C PHE A 129 -15.38 2.68 6.48
N LYS A 130 -14.21 3.11 6.96
CA LYS A 130 -13.89 4.53 7.22
C LYS A 130 -12.55 4.87 6.61
N VAL A 131 -12.49 5.87 5.73
CA VAL A 131 -11.24 6.28 5.06
C VAL A 131 -10.18 6.72 6.09
N ALA A 132 -10.59 7.46 7.13
CA ALA A 132 -9.69 7.88 8.19
C ALA A 132 -9.10 6.70 9.00
N GLN A 133 -9.87 5.62 9.20
CA GLN A 133 -9.38 4.43 9.89
C GLN A 133 -8.47 3.60 8.98
N PHE A 134 -8.87 3.42 7.72
CA PHE A 134 -8.04 2.81 6.67
C PHE A 134 -6.64 3.43 6.63
N MET A 135 -6.53 4.77 6.60
CA MET A 135 -5.23 5.45 6.61
C MET A 135 -4.38 5.06 7.83
N LYS A 136 -4.97 5.04 9.02
CA LYS A 136 -4.25 4.70 10.26
C LYS A 136 -3.77 3.25 10.26
N ASP A 137 -4.61 2.33 9.83
CA ASP A 137 -4.30 0.90 9.77
C ASP A 137 -3.19 0.61 8.74
N PHE A 138 -3.28 1.22 7.55
CA PHE A 138 -2.29 1.02 6.50
C PHE A 138 -0.97 1.74 6.77
N ILE A 139 -0.98 2.90 7.43
CA ILE A 139 0.27 3.52 7.94
C ILE A 139 0.94 2.61 8.98
N TRP A 140 0.18 2.00 9.89
CA TRP A 140 0.75 1.06 10.85
C TRP A 140 1.35 -0.17 10.15
N HIS A 141 0.65 -0.71 9.14
CA HIS A 141 1.11 -1.83 8.32
C HIS A 141 2.37 -1.48 7.51
N ASP A 142 2.40 -0.32 6.87
CA ASP A 142 3.59 0.17 6.16
C ASP A 142 4.77 0.30 7.12
N ASN A 143 4.56 0.88 8.31
CA ASN A 143 5.60 1.02 9.33
C ASN A 143 6.14 -0.33 9.84
N HIS A 144 5.36 -1.41 9.78
CA HIS A 144 5.85 -2.75 10.05
C HIS A 144 6.86 -3.18 8.96
N HIS A 145 6.51 -2.99 7.69
CA HIS A 145 7.36 -3.38 6.55
C HIS A 145 8.56 -2.45 6.33
N LEU A 146 8.41 -1.14 6.55
CA LEU A 146 9.52 -0.18 6.48
C LEU A 146 10.65 -0.56 7.44
N ARG A 147 10.31 -1.04 8.64
CA ARG A 147 11.29 -1.55 9.62
C ARG A 147 11.99 -2.82 9.13
N GLN A 148 11.28 -3.72 8.46
CA GLN A 148 11.89 -4.90 7.83
C GLN A 148 12.87 -4.50 6.72
N LEU A 149 12.47 -3.55 5.87
CA LEU A 149 13.28 -3.06 4.76
C LEU A 149 14.51 -2.27 5.22
N GLU A 150 14.40 -1.52 6.33
CA GLU A 150 15.52 -0.77 6.91
C GLU A 150 16.65 -1.69 7.36
N LEU A 151 16.32 -2.81 8.02
CA LEU A 151 17.31 -3.78 8.48
C LEU A 151 18.14 -4.36 7.33
N VAL A 152 17.52 -4.57 6.16
CA VAL A 152 18.18 -5.08 4.97
C VAL A 152 19.05 -4.01 4.30
N ALA A 153 18.60 -2.75 4.28
CA ALA A 153 19.33 -1.66 3.61
C ALA A 153 20.66 -1.29 4.29
N LEU A 154 20.81 -1.69 5.57
CA LEU A 154 22.02 -1.52 6.39
C LEU A 154 23.03 -2.67 6.26
N MET A 155 22.67 -3.77 5.57
CA MET A 155 23.57 -4.86 5.24
C MET A 155 24.40 -4.56 3.98
#